data_AF-A0A2N6TL46-F1
#
_entry.id   AF-A0A2N6TL46-F1
#
_cell.length_a   1.000
_cell.length_b   1.000
_cell.length_c   1.000
_cell.angle_alpha   90.00
_cell.angle_beta   90.00
_cell.angle_gamma   90.00
#
_symmetry.space_group_name_H-M   'P 1'
#
loop_
_entity.id
_entity.type
_entity.pdbx_description
1 polymer ?
#
loop_
_entity_poly.entity_id
_entity_poly.type
_entity_poly.pdbx_seq_one_letter_code
_entity_poly.pdbx_strand_id
1 'polypeptide(L)'
;MPDVFFDEEEATRLLDDVMDQARAQSDAHRGDRPSFAPSSAGRDFSGHGAQIQALLSRLHERGAWRLENISATAGAAREQVRAFGDVDRGLAGQFGSQETGAN
;
A
#
# COMPACT_ATOMS: atom_id res chain seq x y z
N MET A 1 6.08 9.09 25.07
CA MET A 1 6.05 8.22 23.88
C MET A 1 5.73 6.83 24.42
N PRO A 2 4.66 6.15 23.98
CA PRO A 2 4.44 4.77 24.40
C PRO A 2 5.58 3.90 23.84
N ASP A 3 6.05 2.94 24.64
CA ASP A 3 7.01 1.95 24.17
C ASP A 3 6.32 1.07 23.11
N VAL A 4 6.92 0.99 21.93
CA VAL A 4 6.39 0.21 20.80
C VAL A 4 7.27 -1.01 20.62
N PHE A 5 6.72 -2.19 20.91
CA PHE A 5 7.36 -3.47 20.68
C PHE A 5 6.75 -4.12 19.44
N PHE A 6 7.59 -4.56 18.51
CA PHE A 6 7.17 -5.30 17.33
C PHE A 6 8.23 -6.34 16.98
N ASP A 7 7.79 -7.45 16.39
CA ASP A 7 8.66 -8.41 15.71
C ASP A 7 9.00 -7.85 14.32
N GLU A 8 10.27 -7.51 14.10
CA GLU A 8 10.74 -6.90 12.85
C GLU A 8 10.53 -7.81 11.64
N GLU A 9 10.81 -9.11 11.79
CA GLU A 9 10.71 -10.09 10.72
C GLU A 9 9.24 -10.31 10.35
N GLU A 10 8.38 -10.48 11.36
CA GLU A 10 6.94 -10.63 11.13
C GLU A 10 6.34 -9.36 10.49
N ALA A 11 6.66 -8.18 11.02
CA ALA A 11 6.17 -6.91 10.48
C ALA A 11 6.61 -6.70 9.03
N THR A 12 7.89 -6.97 8.72
CA THR A 12 8.42 -6.85 7.36
C THR A 12 7.71 -7.83 6.41
N ARG A 13 7.52 -9.08 6.83
CA ARG A 13 6.84 -10.11 6.02
C ARG A 13 5.40 -9.70 5.71
N LEU A 14 4.66 -9.22 6.72
CA LEU A 14 3.28 -8.77 6.53
C LEU A 14 3.18 -7.56 5.60
N LEU A 15 4.14 -6.64 5.66
CA LEU A 15 4.19 -5.48 4.76
C LEU A 15 4.53 -5.88 3.33
N ASP A 16 5.47 -6.82 3.14
CA ASP A 16 5.78 -7.40 1.83
C ASP A 16 4.54 -8.11 1.24
N ASP A 17 3.80 -8.88 2.04
CA ASP A 17 2.53 -9.52 1.63
C ASP A 17 1.49 -8.47 1.17
N VAL A 18 1.34 -7.35 1.89
CA VAL A 18 0.43 -6.26 1.52
C VAL A 18 0.85 -5.63 0.19
N MET A 19 2.15 -5.40 -0.02
CA MET A 19 2.66 -4.85 -1.27
C MET A 19 2.38 -5.76 -2.46
N ASP A 20 2.56 -7.07 -2.30
CA ASP A 20 2.31 -8.05 -3.36
C ASP A 20 0.81 -8.19 -3.67
N GLN A 21 -0.04 -8.19 -2.65
CA GLN A 21 -1.49 -8.14 -2.84
C GLN A 21 -1.94 -6.86 -3.55
N ALA A 22 -1.38 -5.71 -3.18
CA ALA A 22 -1.70 -4.43 -3.82
C ALA A 22 -1.27 -4.42 -5.30
N ARG A 23 -0.11 -5.01 -5.64
CA ARG A 23 0.34 -5.19 -7.03
C ARG A 23 -0.62 -6.07 -7.82
N ALA A 24 -0.95 -7.24 -7.30
CA ALA A 24 -1.89 -8.16 -7.96
C ALA A 24 -3.26 -7.51 -8.18
N GLN A 25 -3.78 -6.78 -7.20
CA GLN A 25 -5.02 -6.02 -7.34
C GLN A 25 -4.90 -4.86 -8.33
N SER A 26 -3.75 -4.19 -8.39
CA SER A 26 -3.51 -3.12 -9.37
C SER A 26 -3.52 -3.66 -10.79
N ASP A 27 -2.89 -4.80 -11.03
CA ASP A 27 -2.86 -5.44 -12.34
C ASP A 27 -4.26 -5.92 -12.76
N ALA A 28 -5.00 -6.56 -11.86
CA ALA A 28 -6.39 -6.94 -12.11
C ALA A 28 -7.27 -5.70 -12.39
N HIS A 29 -7.15 -4.66 -11.57
CA HIS A 29 -7.91 -3.42 -11.72
C HIS A 29 -7.67 -2.75 -13.07
N ARG A 30 -6.41 -2.70 -13.56
CA ARG A 30 -6.09 -2.14 -14.89
C ARG A 30 -6.77 -2.91 -16.03
N GLY A 31 -6.98 -4.22 -15.87
CA GLY A 31 -7.68 -5.06 -16.85
C GLY A 31 -9.19 -4.77 -16.92
N ASP A 32 -9.80 -4.39 -15.81
CA ASP A 32 -11.25 -4.23 -15.67
C ASP A 32 -11.71 -2.77 -15.82
N ARG A 33 -11.25 -2.09 -16.89
CA ARG A 33 -11.69 -0.71 -17.16
C ARG A 33 -13.18 -0.68 -17.55
N PRO A 34 -14.04 0.00 -16.76
CA PRO A 34 -15.46 0.02 -17.05
C PRO A 34 -15.77 0.83 -18.32
N SER A 35 -16.69 0.29 -19.13
CA SER A 35 -17.20 0.90 -20.34
C SER A 35 -18.72 0.82 -20.37
N PHE A 36 -19.36 1.97 -20.57
CA PHE A 36 -20.79 2.13 -20.72
C PHE A 36 -21.06 2.81 -22.05
N ALA A 37 -21.57 2.05 -23.02
CA ALA A 37 -21.88 2.58 -24.34
C ALA A 37 -23.06 3.57 -24.27
N PRO A 38 -23.00 4.75 -24.91
CA PRO A 38 -24.10 5.71 -24.91
C PRO A 38 -25.42 5.13 -25.44
N SER A 39 -25.35 4.18 -26.37
CA SER A 39 -26.52 3.47 -26.91
C SER A 39 -27.23 2.60 -25.86
N SER A 40 -26.51 2.14 -24.83
CA SER A 40 -27.09 1.38 -23.72
C SER A 40 -27.97 2.22 -22.80
N ALA A 41 -27.88 3.55 -22.87
CA ALA A 41 -28.76 4.44 -22.10
C ALA A 41 -30.20 4.49 -22.65
N GLY A 42 -30.42 4.03 -23.88
CA GLY A 42 -31.71 4.13 -24.56
C GLY A 42 -31.87 5.42 -25.36
N ARG A 43 -32.98 5.49 -26.10
CA ARG A 43 -33.32 6.61 -26.99
C ARG A 43 -33.45 7.91 -26.19
N ASP A 44 -32.82 8.97 -26.68
CA ASP A 44 -32.81 10.32 -26.07
C ASP A 44 -32.09 10.44 -24.70
N PHE A 45 -31.47 9.36 -24.21
CA PHE A 45 -30.70 9.34 -22.94
C PHE A 45 -29.19 9.30 -23.12
N SER A 46 -28.67 9.52 -24.34
CA SER A 46 -27.23 9.50 -24.62
C SER A 46 -26.42 10.44 -23.71
N GLY A 47 -26.99 11.60 -23.33
CA GLY A 47 -26.40 12.51 -22.36
C GLY A 47 -26.23 11.90 -20.96
N HIS A 48 -27.21 11.11 -20.49
CA HIS A 48 -27.09 10.37 -19.23
C HIS A 48 -26.07 9.22 -19.36
N GLY A 49 -26.03 8.54 -20.50
CA GLY A 49 -25.01 7.53 -20.77
C GLY A 49 -23.58 8.07 -20.69
N ALA A 50 -23.34 9.27 -21.23
CA ALA A 50 -22.06 9.95 -21.12
C ALA A 50 -21.70 10.31 -19.66
N GLN A 51 -22.68 10.75 -18.86
CA GLN A 51 -22.47 11.01 -17.43
C GLN A 51 -22.14 9.73 -16.65
N ILE A 52 -22.81 8.62 -16.94
CA ILE A 52 -22.52 7.32 -16.33
C ILE A 52 -21.08 6.89 -16.66
N GLN A 53 -20.68 6.95 -17.93
CA GLN A 53 -19.30 6.64 -18.33
C GLN A 53 -18.28 7.53 -17.60
N ALA A 54 -18.55 8.82 -17.46
CA ALA A 54 -17.66 9.74 -16.75
C ALA A 54 -17.53 9.38 -15.26
N LEU A 55 -18.64 9.03 -14.60
CA LEU A 55 -18.64 8.58 -13.20
C LEU A 55 -17.87 7.28 -13.02
N LEU A 56 -18.08 6.30 -13.90
CA LEU A 56 -17.35 5.02 -13.89
C LEU A 56 -15.84 5.24 -14.10
N SER A 57 -15.46 6.12 -15.02
CA SER A 57 -14.06 6.46 -15.27
C SER A 57 -13.41 7.08 -14.03
N ARG A 58 -14.07 8.06 -13.40
CA ARG A 58 -13.58 8.71 -12.18
C ARG A 58 -13.47 7.74 -11.00
N LEU A 59 -14.44 6.83 -10.84
CA LEU A 59 -14.39 5.79 -9.81
C LEU A 59 -13.19 4.87 -10.04
N HIS A 60 -12.97 4.45 -11.29
CA HIS A 60 -11.87 3.59 -11.66
C HIS A 60 -10.50 4.26 -11.42
N GLU A 61 -10.34 5.53 -11.79
CA GLU A 61 -9.14 6.32 -11.49
C GLU A 61 -8.87 6.43 -9.98
N ARG A 62 -9.92 6.67 -9.19
CA ARG A 62 -9.81 6.69 -7.72
C ARG A 62 -9.41 5.33 -7.15
N GLY A 63 -9.91 4.24 -7.75
CA GLY A 63 -9.51 2.88 -7.40
C GLY A 63 -8.01 2.64 -7.63
N ALA A 64 -7.50 3.06 -8.78
CA ALA A 64 -6.07 2.96 -9.11
C ALA A 64 -5.22 3.77 -8.12
N TRP A 65 -5.60 5.02 -7.84
CA TRP A 65 -4.91 5.87 -6.86
C TRP A 65 -4.88 5.24 -5.47
N ARG A 66 -5.97 4.62 -5.02
CA ARG A 66 -6.03 3.96 -3.70
C ARG A 66 -5.06 2.78 -3.60
N LEU A 67 -4.98 1.94 -4.64
CA LEU A 67 -4.08 0.79 -4.65
C LEU A 67 -2.61 1.22 -4.64
N GLU A 68 -2.28 2.29 -5.37
CA GLU A 68 -0.95 2.89 -5.35
C GLU A 68 -0.59 3.43 -3.96
N ASN A 69 -1.51 4.12 -3.29
CA ASN A 69 -1.28 4.62 -1.93
C ASN A 69 -1.10 3.51 -0.90
N ILE A 70 -1.83 2.40 -1.01
CA ILE A 70 -1.62 1.24 -0.13
C ILE A 70 -0.20 0.70 -0.30
N SER A 71 0.25 0.50 -1.54
CA SER A 71 1.59 -0.01 -1.82
C SER A 71 2.68 0.96 -1.33
N ALA A 72 2.53 2.26 -1.60
CA ALA A 72 3.47 3.28 -1.14
C ALA A 72 3.53 3.39 0.39
N THR A 73 2.39 3.32 1.06
CA THR A 73 2.31 3.36 2.52
C THR A 73 2.95 2.13 3.16
N ALA A 74 2.70 0.94 2.60
CA ALA A 74 3.33 -0.29 3.07
C ALA A 74 4.85 -0.26 2.87
N GLY A 75 5.33 0.26 1.73
CA GLY A 75 6.74 0.46 1.46
C GLY A 75 7.41 1.41 2.47
N ALA A 76 6.79 2.56 2.73
CA ALA A 76 7.28 3.51 3.72
C ALA A 76 7.29 2.93 5.15
N ALA A 77 6.25 2.19 5.53
CA ALA A 77 6.21 1.51 6.83
C ALA A 77 7.32 0.47 6.96
N ARG A 78 7.62 -0.27 5.89
CA ARG A 78 8.68 -1.28 5.86
C ARG A 78 10.07 -0.66 6.02
N GLU A 79 10.30 0.49 5.39
CA GLU A 79 11.54 1.25 5.58
C GLU A 79 11.69 1.74 7.03
N GLN A 80 10.60 2.17 7.66
CA GLN A 80 10.63 2.58 9.08
C GLN A 80 10.91 1.40 10.01
N VAL A 81 10.26 0.25 9.81
CA VAL A 81 10.48 -0.97 10.62
C VAL A 81 11.96 -1.37 10.60
N ARG A 82 12.58 -1.38 9.42
CA ARG A 82 14.01 -1.67 9.26
C ARG A 82 14.91 -0.65 9.95
N ALA A 83 14.59 0.64 9.79
CA ALA A 83 15.37 1.70 10.45
C ALA A 83 15.35 1.56 11.97
N PHE A 84 14.21 1.18 12.56
CA PHE A 84 14.11 0.89 13.98
C PHE A 84 14.91 -0.36 14.38
N GLY A 85 14.82 -1.45 13.61
CA GLY A 85 15.61 -2.66 13.84
C GLY A 85 17.13 -2.43 13.78
N ASP A 86 17.59 -1.59 12.87
CA ASP A 86 18.99 -1.16 12.78
C ASP A 86 19.45 -0.39 14.01
N VAL A 87 18.60 0.51 14.53
CA VAL A 87 18.87 1.25 15.76
C VAL A 87 18.92 0.32 16.97
N ASP A 88 17.98 -0.60 17.10
CA ASP A 88 17.91 -1.55 18.22
C ASP A 88 19.16 -2.46 18.27
N ARG A 89 19.54 -3.04 17.13
CA ARG A 89 20.77 -3.84 17.02
C ARG A 89 22.03 -3.03 17.31
N GLY A 90 22.08 -1.77 16.86
CA GLY A 90 23.17 -0.85 17.15
C GLY A 90 23.33 -0.57 18.65
N LEU A 91 22.22 -0.34 19.36
CA LEU A 91 22.20 -0.14 20.80
C LEU A 91 22.59 -1.43 21.55
N ALA A 92 22.05 -2.58 21.16
CA ALA A 92 22.40 -3.87 21.76
C ALA A 92 23.92 -4.17 21.64
N GLY A 93 24.52 -3.87 20.49
CA GLY A 93 25.96 -3.98 20.29
C GLY A 93 26.79 -3.07 21.20
N GLN A 94 26.34 -1.82 21.42
CA GLN A 94 27.00 -0.90 22.36
C GLN A 94 26.95 -1.43 23.79
N PHE A 95 25.80 -1.92 24.25
CA PHE A 95 25.68 -2.48 25.61
C PHE A 95 26.51 -3.74 25.80
N GLY A 96 26.51 -4.68 24.84
CA GLY A 96 27.34 -5.88 24.92
C GLY A 96 28.85 -5.59 24.92
N SER A 97 29.28 -4.52 24.25
CA SER A 97 30.68 -4.07 24.26
C SER A 97 31.11 -3.42 25.59
N GLN A 98 30.18 -2.76 26.29
CA GLN A 98 30.45 -2.18 27.61
C GLN A 98 30.54 -3.24 28.71
N GLU A 99 29.72 -4.31 28.64
CA GLU A 99 29.81 -5.42 29.61
C GLU A 99 31.11 -6.22 29.45
N THR A 100 31.62 -6.36 28.23
CA THR A 100 32.88 -7.09 27.97
C THR A 100 34.14 -6.28 28.26
N GLY A 101 34.05 -4.94 28.29
CA GLY A 101 35.16 -4.04 28.64
C GLY A 101 35.31 -3.71 30.13
N ALA A 102 34.48 -4.29 31.01
CA ALA A 102 34.48 -4.04 32.46
C ALA A 102 35.32 -5.05 33.28
N ASN A 103 36.34 -5.68 32.68
CA ASN A 103 37.30 -6.55 33.37
C ASN A 103 38.73 -6.00 33.28
#